data_AF-A0A0K8W434-F1
#
_entry.id   AF-A0A0K8W434-F1
#
_cell.length_a   1.000
_cell.length_b   1.000
_cell.length_c   1.000
_cell.angle_alpha   90.00
_cell.angle_beta   90.00
_cell.angle_gamma   90.00
#
_symmetry.space_group_name_H-M   'P 1'
#
loop_
_entity.id
_entity.type
_entity.pdbx_description
1 polymer ?
#
loop_
_entity_poly.entity_id
_entity_poly.type
_entity_poly.pdbx_seq_one_letter_code
_entity_poly.pdbx_strand_id
1 'polypeptide(L)'
;MADDEAKKAKQAEIERKRAEVRKRMEEASKAKKAKKGFMTPERKKKLRLLLRKKAAEELKKEQERKAAERRRIIEERCGSPRNLSDASEETLKNLIKQHYDRICKLEDQKYDLEYVVKRKDVEINDLNAQVNDLRGKFVKPALKKVSKYENKFAKLQKKAAEFNFRNQLKVVKKKEFTLEEEEKEKKPDWSKGKPGDAKDHAPETPS
;
A
#
# COMPACT_ATOMS: atom_id res chain seq x y z
N MET A 1 4.21 -14.35 54.93
CA MET A 1 5.61 -13.91 55.12
C MET A 1 6.53 -14.39 54.00
N ALA A 2 6.73 -15.70 53.79
CA ALA A 2 7.63 -16.19 52.72
C ALA A 2 7.14 -15.90 51.27
N ASP A 3 5.83 -15.99 51.02
CA ASP A 3 5.25 -15.70 49.69
C ASP A 3 5.29 -14.22 49.29
N ASP A 4 5.25 -13.31 50.27
CA ASP A 4 5.30 -11.87 50.03
C ASP A 4 6.72 -11.40 49.67
N GLU A 5 7.72 -12.01 50.30
CA GLU A 5 9.13 -11.74 50.02
C GLU A 5 9.54 -12.26 48.63
N ALA A 6 9.05 -13.45 48.23
CA ALA A 6 9.25 -13.99 46.89
C ALA A 6 8.59 -13.13 45.79
N LYS A 7 7.39 -12.58 46.04
CA LYS A 7 6.73 -11.63 45.12
C LYS A 7 7.49 -10.32 45.02
N LYS A 8 7.99 -9.80 46.13
CA LYS A 8 8.79 -8.56 46.18
C LYS A 8 10.13 -8.71 45.46
N ALA A 9 10.80 -9.85 45.61
CA ALA A 9 12.03 -10.18 44.88
C ALA A 9 11.80 -10.27 43.36
N LYS A 10 10.73 -10.95 42.93
CA LYS A 10 10.33 -11.01 41.51
C LYS A 10 10.00 -9.63 40.94
N GLN A 11 9.28 -8.81 41.69
CA GLN A 11 8.94 -7.45 41.29
C GLN A 11 10.19 -6.56 41.15
N ALA A 12 11.12 -6.65 42.10
CA ALA A 12 12.39 -5.93 42.06
C ALA A 12 13.26 -6.37 40.88
N GLU A 13 13.28 -7.66 40.53
CA GLU A 13 14.00 -8.17 39.36
C GLU A 13 13.37 -7.65 38.05
N ILE A 14 12.04 -7.64 37.95
CA ILE A 14 11.31 -7.08 36.80
C ILE A 14 11.59 -5.57 36.68
N GLU A 15 11.60 -4.83 37.79
CA GLU A 15 11.89 -3.41 37.81
C GLU A 15 13.34 -3.11 37.44
N ARG A 16 14.30 -3.93 37.87
CA ARG A 16 15.70 -3.87 37.44
C ARG A 16 15.84 -4.08 35.93
N LYS A 17 15.16 -5.11 35.39
CA LYS A 17 15.14 -5.39 33.94
C LYS A 17 14.49 -4.24 33.15
N ARG A 18 13.39 -3.67 33.64
CA ARG A 18 12.74 -2.48 33.05
C ARG A 18 13.66 -1.26 33.06
N ALA A 19 14.36 -1.01 34.17
CA ALA A 19 15.30 0.10 34.30
C ALA A 19 16.50 -0.06 33.36
N GLU A 20 17.03 -1.28 33.23
CA GLU A 20 18.11 -1.61 32.30
C GLU A 20 17.70 -1.42 30.84
N VAL A 21 16.51 -1.92 30.45
CA VAL A 21 15.95 -1.71 29.10
C VAL A 21 15.75 -0.23 28.82
N ARG A 22 15.24 0.53 29.79
CA ARG A 22 15.05 1.98 29.68
C ARG A 22 16.38 2.72 29.52
N LYS A 23 17.39 2.38 30.32
CA LYS A 23 18.74 2.94 30.23
C LYS A 23 19.36 2.66 28.86
N ARG A 24 19.27 1.43 28.37
CA ARG A 24 19.72 1.03 27.03
C ARG A 24 19.00 1.79 25.92
N MET A 25 17.69 2.02 26.05
CA MET A 25 16.90 2.81 25.08
C MET A 25 17.26 4.31 25.09
N GLU A 26 17.58 4.85 26.27
CA GLU A 26 18.03 6.23 26.42
C GLU A 26 19.44 6.44 25.86
N GLU A 27 20.36 5.51 26.13
CA GLU A 27 21.72 5.48 25.57
C GLU A 27 21.69 5.34 24.04
N ALA A 28 20.86 4.44 23.50
CA ALA A 28 20.65 4.33 22.06
C ALA A 28 20.07 5.62 21.43
N SER A 29 19.25 6.36 22.19
CA SER A 29 18.70 7.65 21.76
C SER A 29 19.74 8.78 21.82
N LYS A 30 20.64 8.78 22.81
CA LYS A 30 21.78 9.71 22.91
C LYS A 30 22.82 9.44 21.80
N ALA A 31 23.13 8.17 21.54
CA ALA A 31 24.04 7.77 20.46
C ALA A 31 23.54 8.17 19.06
N LYS A 32 22.22 8.20 18.83
CA LYS A 32 21.64 8.72 17.58
C LYS A 32 21.82 10.22 17.38
N LYS A 33 22.00 11.00 18.44
CA LYS A 33 22.28 12.45 18.36
C LYS A 33 23.75 12.74 18.06
N ALA A 34 24.67 11.87 18.49
CA ALA A 34 26.12 12.05 18.32
C ALA A 34 26.63 11.77 16.88
N LYS A 35 25.93 10.96 16.07
CA LYS A 35 26.32 10.68 14.66
C LYS A 35 25.88 11.77 13.67
N LYS A 36 26.19 13.03 13.96
CA LYS A 36 25.97 14.20 13.10
C LYS A 36 27.23 14.46 12.25
N GLY A 37 27.48 13.63 11.23
CA GLY A 37 28.66 13.84 10.37
C GLY A 37 28.69 13.13 9.01
N PHE A 38 27.99 12.01 8.82
CA PHE A 38 28.20 11.18 7.60
C PHE A 38 27.28 11.51 6.40
N MET A 39 26.28 12.38 6.54
CA MET A 39 25.36 12.73 5.45
C MET A 39 24.66 14.06 5.69
N THR A 40 24.38 14.80 4.61
CA THR A 40 23.47 15.95 4.69
C THR A 40 22.08 15.49 5.13
N PRO A 41 21.37 16.25 5.98
CA PRO A 41 20.02 15.92 6.44
C PRO A 41 19.04 15.64 5.29
N GLU A 42 19.19 16.36 4.17
CA GLU A 42 18.38 16.19 2.96
C GLU A 42 18.62 14.84 2.28
N ARG A 43 19.88 14.43 2.10
CA ARG A 43 20.23 13.11 1.54
C ARG A 43 19.69 11.98 2.42
N LYS A 44 19.79 12.13 3.74
CA LYS A 44 19.23 11.17 4.71
C LYS A 44 17.70 11.07 4.64
N LYS A 45 17.01 12.20 4.42
CA LYS A 45 15.55 12.23 4.22
C LYS A 45 15.16 11.57 2.91
N LYS A 46 15.86 11.87 1.81
CA LYS A 46 15.63 11.26 0.49
C LYS A 46 15.86 9.75 0.54
N LEU A 47 16.94 9.29 1.19
CA LEU A 47 17.22 7.86 1.34
C LEU A 47 16.14 7.12 2.14
N ARG A 48 15.68 7.69 3.26
CA ARG A 48 14.56 7.10 4.03
C ARG A 48 13.27 7.01 3.23
N LEU A 49 13.00 7.99 2.38
CA LEU A 49 11.84 7.98 1.48
C LEU A 49 11.98 6.85 0.45
N LEU A 50 13.14 6.74 -0.20
CA LEU A 50 13.42 5.67 -1.17
C LEU A 50 13.33 4.28 -0.53
N LEU A 51 13.86 4.10 0.68
CA LEU A 51 13.77 2.84 1.42
C LEU A 51 12.32 2.45 1.72
N ARG A 52 11.49 3.39 2.15
CA ARG A 52 10.06 3.12 2.39
C ARG A 52 9.30 2.84 1.10
N LYS A 53 9.62 3.56 0.02
CA LYS A 53 9.02 3.34 -1.30
C LYS A 53 9.36 1.94 -1.81
N LYS A 54 10.64 1.55 -1.74
CA LYS A 54 11.09 0.20 -2.08
C LYS A 54 10.45 -0.87 -1.20
N ALA A 55 10.37 -0.64 0.12
CA ALA A 55 9.72 -1.59 1.03
C ALA A 55 8.21 -1.75 0.72
N ALA A 56 7.51 -0.67 0.38
CA ALA A 56 6.10 -0.74 -0.01
C ALA A 56 5.91 -1.45 -1.36
N GLU A 57 6.81 -1.22 -2.32
CA GLU A 57 6.81 -1.89 -3.61
C GLU A 57 7.08 -3.40 -3.48
N GLU A 58 8.11 -3.78 -2.71
CA GLU A 58 8.43 -5.18 -2.41
C GLU A 58 7.28 -5.87 -1.67
N LEU A 59 6.64 -5.19 -0.70
CA LEU A 59 5.47 -5.73 0.00
C LEU A 59 4.30 -6.01 -0.97
N LYS A 60 4.05 -5.10 -1.92
CA LYS A 60 3.01 -5.30 -2.93
C LYS A 60 3.37 -6.45 -3.87
N LYS A 61 4.62 -6.53 -4.32
CA LYS A 61 5.12 -7.62 -5.17
C LYS A 61 5.02 -8.98 -4.48
N GLU A 62 5.31 -9.05 -3.18
CA GLU A 62 5.15 -10.27 -2.40
C GLU A 62 3.68 -10.66 -2.24
N GLN A 63 2.78 -9.71 -2.02
CA GLN A 63 1.34 -9.96 -1.99
C GLN A 63 0.83 -10.52 -3.32
N GLU A 64 1.26 -9.94 -4.45
CA GLU A 64 0.92 -10.42 -5.78
C GLU A 64 1.47 -11.83 -6.03
N ARG A 65 2.73 -12.10 -5.66
CA ARG A 65 3.33 -13.44 -5.74
C ARG A 65 2.55 -14.45 -4.91
N LYS A 66 2.18 -14.11 -3.67
CA LYS A 66 1.41 -14.99 -2.78
C LYS A 66 0.00 -15.23 -3.31
N ALA A 67 -0.63 -14.23 -3.91
CA ALA A 67 -1.95 -14.36 -4.55
C ALA A 67 -1.89 -15.23 -5.81
N ALA A 68 -0.85 -15.08 -6.63
CA ALA A 68 -0.62 -15.92 -7.80
C ALA A 68 -0.37 -17.38 -7.40
N GLU A 69 0.49 -17.63 -6.41
CA GLU A 69 0.73 -18.98 -5.90
C GLU A 69 -0.54 -19.59 -5.29
N ARG A 70 -1.33 -18.81 -4.55
CA ARG A 70 -2.64 -19.26 -4.05
C ARG A 70 -3.56 -19.68 -5.20
N ARG A 71 -3.60 -18.94 -6.30
CA ARG A 71 -4.40 -19.31 -7.48
C ARG A 71 -3.90 -20.61 -8.11
N ARG A 72 -2.59 -20.73 -8.33
CA ARG A 72 -1.96 -21.94 -8.86
C ARG A 72 -2.28 -23.18 -8.02
N ILE A 73 -2.15 -23.10 -6.70
CA ILE A 73 -2.45 -24.22 -5.80
C ILE A 73 -3.93 -24.58 -5.80
N ILE A 74 -4.84 -23.60 -5.92
CA ILE A 74 -6.27 -23.87 -6.03
C ILE A 74 -6.57 -24.59 -7.35
N GLU A 75 -5.99 -24.12 -8.45
CA GLU A 75 -6.13 -24.74 -9.77
C GLU A 75 -5.60 -26.18 -9.78
N GLU A 76 -4.42 -26.42 -9.20
CA GLU A 76 -3.84 -27.76 -9.06
C GLU A 76 -4.72 -28.69 -8.21
N ARG A 77 -5.28 -28.20 -7.11
CA ARG A 77 -6.08 -29.02 -6.18
C ARG A 77 -7.50 -29.28 -6.66
N CYS A 78 -8.14 -28.29 -7.27
CA CYS A 78 -9.53 -28.36 -7.71
C CYS A 78 -9.67 -28.89 -9.14
N GLY A 79 -8.65 -28.69 -9.97
CA GLY A 79 -8.65 -29.09 -11.38
C GLY A 79 -9.72 -28.36 -12.21
N SER A 80 -9.93 -28.86 -13.43
CA SER A 80 -10.98 -28.36 -14.31
C SER A 80 -12.37 -28.81 -13.83
N PRO A 81 -13.42 -28.01 -14.08
CA PRO A 81 -14.81 -28.42 -13.85
C PRO A 81 -15.10 -29.75 -14.55
N ARG A 82 -15.72 -30.69 -13.83
CA ARG A 82 -16.11 -31.97 -14.40
C ARG A 82 -17.31 -31.79 -15.32
N ASN A 83 -17.28 -32.43 -16.50
CA ASN A 83 -18.42 -32.48 -17.41
C ASN A 83 -19.51 -33.37 -16.82
N LEU A 84 -20.66 -32.80 -16.50
CA LEU A 84 -21.79 -33.51 -15.89
C LEU A 84 -22.91 -33.83 -16.89
N SER A 85 -22.84 -33.27 -18.10
CA SER A 85 -23.90 -33.33 -19.12
C SER A 85 -24.16 -34.74 -19.66
N ASP A 86 -23.12 -35.58 -19.71
CA ASP A 86 -23.16 -36.93 -20.29
C ASP A 86 -22.98 -38.04 -19.22
N ALA A 87 -23.08 -37.70 -17.94
CA ALA A 87 -22.82 -38.64 -16.85
C ALA A 87 -24.04 -39.50 -16.51
N SER A 88 -23.84 -40.81 -16.31
CA SER A 88 -24.90 -41.71 -15.85
C SER A 88 -25.30 -41.44 -14.38
N GLU A 89 -26.53 -41.80 -14.01
CA GLU A 89 -27.06 -41.60 -12.65
C GLU A 89 -26.19 -42.26 -11.57
N GLU A 90 -25.68 -43.47 -11.84
CA GLU A 90 -24.78 -44.18 -10.94
C GLU A 90 -23.44 -43.45 -10.77
N THR A 91 -22.89 -42.91 -11.86
CA THR A 91 -21.67 -42.10 -11.84
C THR A 91 -21.87 -40.84 -10.99
N LEU A 92 -23.03 -40.19 -11.11
CA LEU A 92 -23.38 -39.00 -10.32
C LEU A 92 -23.50 -39.34 -8.82
N LYS A 93 -24.16 -40.44 -8.45
CA LYS A 93 -24.26 -40.89 -7.05
C LYS A 93 -22.89 -41.18 -6.43
N ASN A 94 -22.02 -41.85 -7.17
CA ASN A 94 -20.65 -42.14 -6.71
C ASN A 94 -19.81 -40.86 -6.56
N LEU A 95 -19.96 -39.91 -7.49
CA LEU A 95 -19.27 -38.62 -7.44
C LEU A 95 -19.67 -37.81 -6.20
N ILE A 96 -20.96 -37.75 -5.89
CA ILE A 96 -21.47 -37.03 -4.70
C ILE A 96 -20.86 -37.62 -3.42
N LYS A 97 -20.83 -38.95 -3.30
CA LYS A 97 -20.20 -39.64 -2.15
C LYS A 97 -18.72 -39.29 -2.02
N GLN A 98 -17.98 -39.36 -3.13
CA GLN A 98 -16.54 -38.99 -3.14
C GLN A 98 -16.30 -37.54 -2.73
N HIS A 99 -17.13 -36.60 -3.20
CA HIS A 99 -17.03 -35.20 -2.78
C HIS A 99 -17.34 -35.01 -1.31
N TYR A 100 -18.37 -35.69 -0.79
CA TYR A 100 -18.70 -35.66 0.62
C TYR A 100 -17.53 -36.13 1.50
N ASP A 101 -16.95 -37.30 1.18
CA ASP A 101 -15.80 -37.83 1.91
C ASP A 101 -14.59 -36.89 1.86
N ARG A 102 -14.36 -36.26 0.70
CA ARG A 102 -13.30 -35.27 0.53
C ARG A 102 -13.54 -34.01 1.37
N ILE A 103 -14.78 -33.52 1.44
CA ILE A 103 -15.14 -32.36 2.25
C ILE A 103 -14.90 -32.66 3.73
N CYS A 104 -15.35 -33.82 4.23
CA CYS A 104 -15.12 -34.22 5.62
C CYS A 104 -13.62 -34.22 5.97
N LYS A 105 -12.77 -34.81 5.12
CA LYS A 105 -11.31 -34.82 5.32
C LYS A 105 -10.70 -33.42 5.28
N LEU A 106 -11.17 -32.55 4.37
CA LEU A 106 -10.67 -31.18 4.27
C LEU A 106 -11.07 -30.33 5.47
N GLU A 107 -12.27 -30.53 6.02
CA GLU A 107 -12.73 -29.79 7.20
C GLU A 107 -11.92 -30.19 8.44
N ASP A 108 -11.61 -31.47 8.60
CA ASP A 108 -10.73 -31.97 9.66
C ASP A 108 -9.33 -31.32 9.58
N GLN A 109 -8.69 -31.36 8.41
CA GLN A 109 -7.40 -30.71 8.18
C GLN A 109 -7.44 -29.19 8.39
N LYS A 110 -8.54 -28.55 7.99
CA LYS A 110 -8.75 -27.11 8.19
C LYS A 110 -8.83 -26.78 9.68
N TYR A 111 -9.58 -27.55 10.45
CA TYR A 111 -9.71 -27.36 11.89
C TYR A 111 -8.35 -27.41 12.60
N ASP A 112 -7.53 -28.41 12.31
CA ASP A 112 -6.19 -28.54 12.88
C ASP A 112 -5.30 -27.32 12.57
N LEU A 113 -5.31 -26.87 11.32
CA LEU A 113 -4.55 -25.69 10.89
C LEU A 113 -5.05 -24.42 11.60
N GLU A 114 -6.36 -24.22 11.69
CA GLU A 114 -6.97 -23.07 12.37
C GLU A 114 -6.63 -23.07 13.86
N TYR A 115 -6.67 -24.23 14.51
CA TYR A 115 -6.31 -24.36 15.92
C TYR A 115 -4.84 -23.98 16.17
N VAL A 116 -3.92 -24.45 15.32
CA VAL A 116 -2.50 -24.10 15.41
C VAL A 116 -2.29 -22.60 15.21
N VAL A 117 -2.94 -21.99 14.21
CA VAL A 117 -2.86 -20.54 13.96
C VAL A 117 -3.37 -19.76 15.17
N LYS A 118 -4.53 -20.11 15.70
CA LYS A 118 -5.13 -19.45 16.88
C LYS A 118 -4.23 -19.54 18.10
N ARG A 119 -3.58 -20.69 18.33
CA ARG A 119 -2.58 -20.84 19.39
C ARG A 119 -1.39 -19.90 19.20
N LYS A 120 -0.89 -19.78 17.97
CA LYS A 120 0.22 -18.87 17.64
C LYS A 120 -0.17 -17.41 17.79
N ASP A 121 -1.40 -17.03 17.47
CA ASP A 121 -1.89 -15.66 17.70
C ASP A 121 -1.92 -15.31 19.19
N VAL A 122 -2.35 -16.24 20.05
CA VAL A 122 -2.31 -16.06 21.52
C VAL A 122 -0.86 -15.91 22.01
N GLU A 123 0.05 -16.75 21.54
CA GLU A 123 1.48 -16.70 21.87
C GLU A 123 2.10 -15.34 21.45
N ILE A 124 1.80 -14.87 20.24
CA ILE A 124 2.25 -13.56 19.73
C ILE A 124 1.69 -12.43 20.59
N ASN A 125 0.42 -12.49 20.97
CA ASN A 125 -0.20 -11.46 21.80
C ASN A 125 0.45 -11.40 23.19
N ASP A 126 0.70 -12.56 23.81
CA ASP A 126 1.38 -12.64 25.11
C ASP A 126 2.81 -12.09 25.02
N LEU A 127 3.59 -12.51 24.03
CA LEU A 127 4.94 -11.99 23.80
C LEU A 127 4.94 -10.47 23.55
N ASN A 128 3.96 -9.96 22.78
CA ASN A 128 3.81 -8.51 22.56
C ASN A 128 3.47 -7.77 23.86
N ALA A 129 2.61 -8.32 24.71
CA ALA A 129 2.30 -7.76 26.02
C ALA A 129 3.55 -7.71 26.91
N GLN A 130 4.31 -8.80 27.00
CA GLN A 130 5.56 -8.88 27.76
C GLN A 130 6.59 -7.85 27.27
N VAL A 131 6.77 -7.71 25.94
CA VAL A 131 7.69 -6.71 25.35
C VAL A 131 7.23 -5.28 25.68
N ASN A 132 5.94 -5.00 25.65
CA ASN A 132 5.40 -3.68 26.00
C ASN A 132 5.59 -3.36 27.49
N ASP A 133 5.38 -4.33 28.37
CA ASP A 133 5.60 -4.18 29.81
C ASP A 133 7.07 -3.97 30.16
N LEU A 134 7.99 -4.63 29.45
CA LEU A 134 9.44 -4.43 29.61
C LEU A 134 9.92 -3.08 29.07
N ARG A 135 9.36 -2.63 27.94
CA ARG A 135 9.65 -1.31 27.36
C ARG A 135 9.02 -0.16 28.15
N GLY A 136 8.10 -0.49 29.06
CA GLY A 136 7.31 0.43 29.85
C GLY A 136 6.07 0.89 29.08
N LYS A 137 4.89 0.65 29.67
CA LYS A 137 3.56 1.09 29.19
C LYS A 137 3.49 2.59 28.85
N PHE A 138 4.42 3.38 29.40
CA PHE A 138 4.53 4.82 29.23
C PHE A 138 5.93 5.21 28.74
N VAL A 139 6.32 4.80 27.52
CA VAL A 139 7.38 5.52 26.81
C VAL A 139 6.83 6.91 26.52
N LYS A 140 7.08 7.88 27.42
CA LYS A 140 6.62 9.27 27.29
C LYS A 140 7.00 9.77 25.89
N PRO A 141 6.04 9.88 24.96
CA PRO A 141 6.36 10.38 23.64
C PRO A 141 6.89 11.80 23.82
N ALA A 142 8.01 12.13 23.19
CA ALA A 142 8.49 13.50 23.20
C ALA A 142 7.42 14.37 22.51
N LEU A 143 6.61 15.08 23.30
CA LEU A 143 5.54 15.94 22.81
C LEU A 143 6.18 17.02 21.94
N LYS A 144 6.03 16.89 20.62
CA LYS A 144 6.37 17.97 19.70
C LYS A 144 5.22 18.97 19.73
N LYS A 145 5.54 20.26 19.84
CA LYS A 145 4.57 21.33 19.64
C LYS A 145 4.12 21.28 18.18
N VAL A 146 2.96 20.67 17.94
CA VAL A 146 2.33 20.63 16.61
C VAL A 146 1.25 21.70 16.61
N SER A 147 1.45 22.79 15.88
CA SER A 147 0.38 23.76 15.63
C SER A 147 -0.73 23.08 14.83
N LYS A 148 -1.98 23.16 15.31
CA LYS A 148 -3.17 22.56 14.68
C LYS A 148 -3.37 23.02 13.22
N TYR A 149 -2.82 24.18 12.85
CA TYR A 149 -3.04 24.82 11.55
C TYR A 149 -1.82 24.73 10.61
N GLU A 150 -0.63 24.46 11.10
CA GLU A 150 0.61 24.48 10.30
C GLU A 150 0.59 23.44 9.16
N ASN A 151 0.07 22.24 9.44
CA ASN A 151 -0.09 21.19 8.43
C ASN A 151 -1.23 21.48 7.44
N LYS A 152 -2.25 22.26 7.82
CA LYS A 152 -3.33 22.69 6.92
C LYS A 152 -2.86 23.84 6.02
N PHE A 153 -2.10 24.78 6.57
CA PHE A 153 -1.53 25.91 5.84
C PHE A 153 -0.46 25.47 4.83
N ALA A 154 0.42 24.53 5.21
CA ALA A 154 1.40 23.96 4.28
C ALA A 154 0.75 23.19 3.11
N LYS A 155 -0.41 22.55 3.32
CA LYS A 155 -1.20 21.93 2.23
C LYS A 155 -1.86 22.98 1.34
N LEU A 156 -2.36 24.08 1.90
CA LEU A 156 -2.92 25.20 1.15
C LEU A 156 -1.85 25.87 0.28
N GLN A 157 -0.67 26.14 0.85
CA GLN A 157 0.45 26.74 0.13
C GLN A 157 0.99 25.84 -0.98
N LYS A 158 1.07 24.51 -0.76
CA LYS A 158 1.47 23.58 -1.82
C LYS A 158 0.46 23.54 -2.97
N LYS A 159 -0.84 23.45 -2.68
CA LYS A 159 -1.88 23.51 -3.73
C LYS A 159 -1.87 24.84 -4.47
N ALA A 160 -1.71 25.96 -3.75
CA ALA A 160 -1.64 27.29 -4.36
C ALA A 160 -0.36 27.49 -5.19
N ALA A 161 0.79 26.98 -4.73
CA ALA A 161 2.04 27.03 -5.49
C ALA A 161 1.98 26.11 -6.72
N GLU A 162 1.43 24.91 -6.59
CA GLU A 162 1.30 23.94 -7.69
C GLU A 162 0.27 24.42 -8.74
N PHE A 163 -0.81 25.09 -8.30
CA PHE A 163 -1.76 25.77 -9.18
C PHE A 163 -1.15 26.99 -9.88
N ASN A 164 -0.46 27.88 -9.15
CA ASN A 164 0.17 29.06 -9.74
C ASN A 164 1.33 28.70 -10.70
N PHE A 165 2.17 27.72 -10.37
CA PHE A 165 3.31 27.33 -11.20
C PHE A 165 2.85 26.65 -12.50
N ARG A 166 1.81 25.81 -12.44
CA ARG A 166 1.27 25.13 -13.64
C ARG A 166 0.47 26.09 -14.53
N ASN A 167 -0.19 27.09 -13.95
CA ASN A 167 -1.02 28.03 -14.69
C ASN A 167 -0.22 29.23 -15.25
N GLN A 168 0.93 29.59 -14.66
CA GLN A 168 1.84 30.63 -15.19
C GLN A 168 2.89 30.11 -16.18
N LEU A 169 3.13 28.79 -16.24
CA LEU A 169 3.94 28.22 -17.32
C LEU A 169 3.11 28.19 -18.60
N LYS A 170 3.39 29.08 -19.55
CA LYS A 170 3.03 28.88 -20.95
C LYS A 170 3.71 27.60 -21.42
N VAL A 171 3.00 26.46 -21.37
CA VAL A 171 3.45 25.25 -22.06
C VAL A 171 3.44 25.59 -23.54
N VAL A 172 4.61 25.90 -24.09
CA VAL A 172 4.78 25.98 -25.54
C VAL A 172 4.51 24.58 -26.06
N LYS A 173 3.32 24.35 -26.61
CA LYS A 173 3.00 23.15 -27.36
C LYS A 173 3.87 23.14 -28.62
N LYS A 174 5.13 22.73 -28.50
CA LYS A 174 5.92 22.32 -29.66
C LYS A 174 5.34 20.99 -30.13
N LYS A 175 4.58 21.03 -31.22
CA LYS A 175 4.09 19.86 -31.97
C LYS A 175 5.23 19.14 -32.73
N GLU A 176 6.38 18.92 -32.07
CA GLU A 176 7.54 18.26 -32.68
C GLU A 176 7.95 16.97 -31.94
N PHE A 177 7.35 16.64 -30.79
CA PHE A 177 7.72 15.44 -30.02
C PHE A 177 6.53 14.53 -29.65
N THR A 178 5.34 14.75 -30.22
CA THR A 178 4.30 13.71 -30.30
C THR A 178 4.42 13.05 -31.65
N LEU A 179 4.98 11.85 -31.66
CA LEU A 179 4.95 10.92 -32.79
C LEU A 179 3.48 10.47 -32.94
N GLU A 180 2.66 11.30 -33.59
CA GLU A 180 1.34 10.91 -34.08
C GLU A 180 1.53 10.39 -35.50
N GLU A 181 1.58 9.05 -35.54
CA GLU A 181 1.23 8.23 -36.68
C GLU A 181 -0.10 8.71 -37.28
N GLU A 182 -0.09 8.95 -38.59
CA GLU A 182 -1.27 9.00 -39.47
C GLU A 182 -2.30 10.14 -39.27
N GLU A 183 -2.00 11.35 -39.78
CA GLU A 183 -3.04 12.30 -40.20
C GLU A 183 -2.98 12.53 -41.72
N LYS A 184 -3.98 11.96 -42.41
CA LYS A 184 -4.20 12.03 -43.86
C LYS A 184 -4.08 13.46 -44.40
N GLU A 185 -3.31 13.58 -45.48
CA GLU A 185 -3.11 14.77 -46.30
C GLU A 185 -4.43 15.52 -46.58
N LYS A 186 -4.66 16.62 -45.85
CA LYS A 186 -5.56 17.68 -46.29
C LYS A 186 -4.70 18.79 -46.89
N LYS A 187 -4.85 18.99 -48.21
CA LYS A 187 -4.17 20.06 -48.95
C LYS A 187 -4.39 21.41 -48.23
N PRO A 188 -3.33 22.21 -48.06
CA PRO A 188 -3.41 23.44 -47.27
C PRO A 188 -4.27 24.52 -47.94
N ASP A 189 -4.96 25.30 -47.11
CA ASP A 189 -6.05 26.23 -47.47
C ASP A 189 -5.64 27.46 -48.30
N TRP A 190 -4.40 27.53 -48.78
CA TRP A 190 -3.96 28.50 -49.80
C TRP A 190 -4.08 27.93 -51.22
N SER A 191 -4.40 26.65 -51.39
CA SER A 191 -4.64 26.00 -52.69
C SER A 191 -6.08 26.14 -53.21
N LYS A 192 -6.93 26.90 -52.53
CA LYS A 192 -8.28 27.24 -52.99
C LYS A 192 -8.25 28.65 -53.60
N GLY A 193 -8.40 28.72 -54.92
CA GLY A 193 -8.40 29.97 -55.67
C GLY A 193 -9.45 30.96 -55.15
N LYS A 194 -9.11 32.26 -55.22
CA LYS A 194 -9.97 33.37 -54.79
C LYS A 194 -11.29 33.39 -55.58
N PRO A 195 -12.46 33.42 -54.93
CA PRO A 195 -13.68 33.94 -55.53
C PRO A 195 -13.75 35.44 -55.24
N GLY A 196 -13.44 36.25 -56.25
CA GLY A 196 -13.93 37.62 -56.30
C GLY A 196 -15.41 37.61 -56.67
N ASP A 197 -16.09 38.67 -56.24
CA ASP A 197 -17.43 39.10 -56.68
C ASP A 197 -18.64 38.29 -56.22
N ALA A 198 -19.14 38.66 -55.03
CA ALA A 198 -20.57 38.70 -54.77
C ALA A 198 -20.85 39.90 -53.84
N LYS A 199 -20.99 41.09 -54.43
CA LYS A 199 -21.61 42.25 -53.78
C LYS A 199 -23.14 42.13 -53.89
N ASP A 200 -23.76 42.10 -52.72
CA ASP A 200 -24.98 42.79 -52.29
C ASP A 200 -26.18 42.86 -53.25
N HIS A 201 -27.25 42.19 -52.81
CA HIS A 201 -28.60 42.24 -53.32
C HIS A 201 -29.42 43.33 -52.62
N ALA A 202 -30.17 44.16 -53.37
CA ALA A 202 -31.52 44.73 -53.07
C ALA A 202 -31.90 45.85 -54.09
N PRO A 203 -33.18 46.27 -54.24
CA PRO A 203 -34.28 45.57 -54.94
C PRO A 203 -35.14 46.51 -55.87
N GLU A 204 -36.30 46.01 -56.32
CA GLU A 204 -37.47 46.69 -56.99
C GLU A 204 -37.46 46.71 -58.55
N THR A 205 -38.20 45.84 -59.27
CA THR A 205 -39.64 45.83 -59.69
C THR A 205 -40.07 47.00 -60.61
N PRO A 206 -41.17 46.89 -61.41
CA PRO A 206 -41.57 45.85 -62.37
C PRO A 206 -42.10 46.44 -63.72
N SER A 207 -42.15 45.65 -64.78
CA SER A 207 -43.22 45.61 -65.81
C SER A 207 -42.99 44.42 -66.75
#